data_AF-A0AAX6RM46-F1
#
_entry.id   AF-A0AAX6RM46-F1
#
_cell.length_a   1.000
_cell.length_b   1.000
_cell.length_c   1.000
_cell.angle_alpha   90.00
_cell.angle_beta   90.00
_cell.angle_gamma   90.00
#
_symmetry.space_group_name_H-M   'P 1'
#
loop_
_entity.id
_entity.type
_entity.pdbx_description
1 polymer ?
#
loop_
_entity_poly.entity_id
_entity_poly.type
_entity_poly.pdbx_seq_one_letter_code
_entity_poly.pdbx_strand_id
1 'polypeptide(L)'
;MPCIIRNALQHWPALQKWSFPYLRATVGSTEVSVAVTPDGYADVVRGDRFVMPAERHLPLSHVLDVLEGQAQHPGVLYVQKQCSNLATELSQLLSDLEPHVPWASEALGKIPDAVNFWLGEAAAVTSLHKDHYENLYCVVSGEKHFLLHPPSDRPFIPYEMYTPASYQLTEEGTFKVVDEEAMEKVPWIPLDPLAPDLARYPSYSQAQALRCTVQAGELLYLPALWFHHVQQSHGCIAVNFWYDMEYDLKYSYFQLLDSLTKAAGLN
;
A
#
# COMPACT_ATOMS: atom_id res chain seq x y z
N MET A 1 9.79 -15.93 1.90
CA MET A 1 10.36 -15.16 3.02
C MET A 1 10.76 -13.80 2.49
N PRO A 2 10.55 -12.70 3.24
CA PRO A 2 10.94 -11.37 2.80
C PRO A 2 12.46 -11.19 2.85
N CYS A 3 12.98 -10.35 1.96
CA CYS A 3 14.37 -9.91 2.00
C CYS A 3 14.52 -8.51 1.39
N ILE A 4 15.52 -7.76 1.87
CA ILE A 4 15.92 -6.49 1.26
C ILE A 4 17.13 -6.75 0.36
N ILE A 5 17.01 -6.34 -0.89
CA ILE A 5 18.01 -6.47 -1.94
C ILE A 5 18.61 -5.09 -2.19
N ARG A 6 19.90 -4.98 -1.91
CA ARG A 6 20.68 -3.75 -2.12
C ARG A 6 21.27 -3.72 -3.51
N ASN A 7 21.55 -2.51 -4.00
CA ASN A 7 22.18 -2.26 -5.30
C ASN A 7 21.38 -2.80 -6.50
N ALA A 8 20.10 -3.13 -6.31
CA ALA A 8 19.23 -3.64 -7.36
C ALA A 8 18.70 -2.56 -8.30
N LEU A 9 18.83 -1.28 -7.94
CA LEU A 9 18.20 -0.15 -8.64
C LEU A 9 19.21 0.87 -9.20
N GLN A 10 20.52 0.63 -9.05
CA GLN A 10 21.56 1.62 -9.39
C GLN A 10 21.58 2.03 -10.87
N HIS A 11 21.07 1.17 -11.74
CA HIS A 11 20.98 1.41 -13.18
C HIS A 11 19.76 2.26 -13.57
N TRP A 12 18.81 2.51 -12.67
CA TRP A 12 17.64 3.34 -12.96
C TRP A 12 18.01 4.83 -12.90
N PRO A 13 17.76 5.60 -13.99
CA PRO A 13 17.87 7.05 -13.95
C PRO A 13 17.05 7.70 -12.83
N ALA A 14 15.93 7.09 -12.43
CA ALA A 14 15.04 7.55 -11.37
C ALA A 14 15.79 7.83 -10.05
N LEU A 15 16.76 7.00 -9.65
CA LEU A 15 17.51 7.18 -8.39
C LEU A 15 18.31 8.49 -8.34
N GLN A 16 18.65 9.06 -9.50
CA GLN A 16 19.40 10.32 -9.60
C GLN A 16 18.50 11.50 -10.00
N LYS A 17 17.40 11.23 -10.70
CA LYS A 17 16.54 12.27 -11.28
C LYS A 17 15.34 12.61 -10.41
N TRP A 18 14.69 11.61 -9.80
CA TRP A 18 13.38 11.77 -9.18
C TRP A 18 13.46 12.57 -7.88
N SER A 19 13.10 13.83 -8.01
CA SER A 19 12.96 14.81 -6.96
C SER A 19 11.68 15.61 -7.23
N PHE A 20 11.16 16.33 -6.24
CA PHE A 20 9.97 17.15 -6.45
C PHE A 20 10.10 18.15 -7.60
N PRO A 21 11.23 18.90 -7.75
CA PRO A 21 11.43 19.76 -8.91
C PRO A 21 11.39 19.01 -10.25
N TYR A 22 11.97 17.81 -10.30
CA TYR A 22 11.97 16.98 -11.51
C TYR A 22 10.56 16.48 -11.87
N LEU A 23 9.82 15.94 -10.90
CA LEU A 23 8.45 15.48 -11.09
C LEU A 23 7.55 16.64 -11.51
N ARG A 24 7.69 17.81 -10.87
CA ARG A 24 6.98 19.04 -11.23
C ARG A 24 7.24 19.46 -12.67
N ALA A 25 8.52 19.44 -13.11
CA ALA A 25 8.89 19.82 -14.46
C ALA A 25 8.47 18.80 -15.54
N THR A 26 8.43 17.51 -15.19
CA THR A 26 8.22 16.41 -16.15
C THR A 26 6.74 16.04 -16.29
N VAL A 27 6.02 15.97 -15.17
CA VAL A 27 4.63 15.47 -15.09
C VAL A 27 3.76 16.32 -14.15
N GLY A 28 4.17 17.55 -13.81
CA GLY A 28 3.43 18.38 -12.86
C GLY A 28 2.01 18.74 -13.31
N SER A 29 1.77 18.89 -14.61
CA SER A 29 0.43 19.15 -15.16
C SER A 29 -0.41 17.89 -15.38
N THR A 30 0.16 16.70 -15.16
CA THR A 30 -0.56 15.44 -15.35
C THR A 30 -1.53 15.24 -14.19
N GLU A 31 -2.79 14.99 -14.51
CA GLU A 31 -3.83 14.59 -13.55
C GLU A 31 -3.58 13.15 -13.11
N VAL A 32 -3.55 12.92 -11.80
CA VAL A 32 -3.37 11.60 -11.19
C VAL A 32 -4.49 11.30 -10.21
N SER A 33 -4.81 10.02 -10.03
CA SER A 33 -5.71 9.57 -8.98
C SER A 33 -5.03 9.70 -7.61
N VAL A 34 -5.62 10.52 -6.74
CA VAL A 34 -5.16 10.78 -5.37
C VAL A 34 -6.20 10.30 -4.38
N ALA A 35 -5.77 9.46 -3.44
CA ALA A 35 -6.56 9.11 -2.27
C ALA A 35 -6.49 10.24 -1.26
N VAL A 36 -7.66 10.66 -0.77
CA VAL A 36 -7.81 11.69 0.25
C VAL A 36 -8.54 11.12 1.44
N THR A 37 -7.93 11.25 2.62
CA THR A 37 -8.49 10.75 3.89
C THR A 37 -8.41 11.82 4.97
N PRO A 38 -9.30 11.85 5.97
CA PRO A 38 -9.24 12.87 7.02
C PRO A 38 -8.01 12.74 7.93
N ASP A 39 -7.49 11.53 8.10
CA ASP A 39 -6.50 11.18 9.13
C ASP A 39 -5.29 10.39 8.58
N GLY A 40 -5.23 10.15 7.27
CA GLY A 40 -4.14 9.43 6.61
C GLY A 40 -4.37 7.93 6.42
N TYR A 41 -5.44 7.35 6.96
CA TYR A 41 -5.69 5.91 6.84
C TYR A 41 -6.72 5.63 5.74
N ALA A 42 -6.23 5.15 4.60
CA ALA A 42 -7.07 4.57 3.55
C ALA A 42 -7.31 3.08 3.83
N ASP A 43 -8.44 2.56 3.34
CA ASP A 43 -8.78 1.14 3.36
C ASP A 43 -8.63 0.55 4.78
N VAL A 44 -9.42 1.10 5.70
CA VAL A 44 -9.29 0.82 7.14
C VAL A 44 -10.65 0.67 7.81
N VAL A 45 -10.69 -0.05 8.92
CA VAL A 45 -11.88 -0.11 9.76
C VAL A 45 -12.05 1.19 10.55
N ARG A 46 -13.26 1.76 10.52
CA ARG A 46 -13.69 2.89 11.34
C ARG A 46 -15.06 2.57 11.93
N GLY A 47 -15.09 2.34 13.25
CA GLY A 47 -16.29 1.88 13.94
C GLY A 47 -16.72 0.49 13.42
N ASP A 48 -17.87 0.44 12.78
CA ASP A 48 -18.47 -0.76 12.19
C ASP A 48 -18.45 -0.75 10.65
N ARG A 49 -17.63 0.11 10.03
CA ARG A 49 -17.44 0.22 8.59
C ARG A 49 -16.00 -0.07 8.17
N PHE A 50 -15.84 -0.60 6.97
CA PHE A 50 -14.59 -0.57 6.23
C PHE A 50 -14.65 0.65 5.31
N VAL A 51 -13.78 1.63 5.52
CA VAL A 51 -13.85 2.93 4.85
C VAL A 51 -12.73 3.06 3.84
N MET A 52 -13.11 3.17 2.57
CA MET A 52 -12.26 3.47 1.43
C MET A 52 -11.98 4.98 1.35
N PRO A 53 -10.84 5.40 0.78
CA PRO A 53 -10.51 6.81 0.65
C PRO A 53 -11.48 7.54 -0.30
N ALA A 54 -11.55 8.86 -0.17
CA ALA A 54 -12.14 9.68 -1.21
C ALA A 54 -11.17 9.75 -2.38
N GLU A 55 -11.61 9.43 -3.60
CA GLU A 55 -10.78 9.58 -4.79
C GLU A 55 -10.98 10.97 -5.43
N ARG A 56 -9.86 11.62 -5.77
CA ARG A 56 -9.81 12.88 -6.51
C ARG A 56 -8.81 12.76 -7.64
N HIS A 57 -9.11 13.40 -8.77
CA HIS A 57 -8.13 13.61 -9.82
C HIS A 57 -7.54 15.01 -9.61
N LEU A 58 -6.23 15.07 -9.37
CA LEU A 58 -5.52 16.31 -9.11
C LEU A 58 -4.27 16.39 -9.98
N PRO A 59 -3.85 17.59 -10.42
CA PRO A 59 -2.53 17.76 -11.02
C PRO A 59 -1.45 17.33 -10.03
N LEU A 60 -0.45 16.58 -10.48
CA LEU A 60 0.65 16.15 -9.62
C LEU A 60 1.38 17.35 -8.98
N SER A 61 1.48 18.47 -9.70
CA SER A 61 2.03 19.73 -9.18
C SER A 61 1.30 20.22 -7.93
N HIS A 62 -0.02 20.07 -7.85
CA HIS A 62 -0.77 20.45 -6.66
C HIS A 62 -0.48 19.52 -5.49
N VAL A 63 -0.36 18.21 -5.73
CA VAL A 63 0.06 17.24 -4.70
C VAL A 63 1.46 17.61 -4.17
N LEU A 64 2.38 17.98 -5.06
CA LEU A 64 3.72 18.44 -4.68
C LEU A 64 3.66 19.75 -3.88
N ASP A 65 2.79 20.71 -4.24
CA ASP A 65 2.61 21.95 -3.47
C ASP A 65 2.16 21.67 -2.03
N VAL A 66 1.25 20.71 -1.84
CA VAL A 66 0.81 20.28 -0.50
C VAL A 66 1.95 19.63 0.27
N LEU A 67 2.70 18.73 -0.37
CA LEU A 67 3.87 18.07 0.24
C LEU A 67 4.99 19.06 0.60
N GLU A 68 5.18 20.12 -0.18
CA GLU A 68 6.16 21.18 0.09
C GLU A 68 5.65 22.25 1.07
N GLY A 69 4.39 22.16 1.53
CA GLY A 69 3.75 23.14 2.40
C GLY A 69 3.44 24.48 1.70
N GLN A 70 3.44 24.50 0.37
CA GLN A 70 3.12 25.67 -0.46
C GLN A 70 1.61 25.81 -0.71
N ALA A 71 0.87 24.72 -0.57
CA ALA A 71 -0.59 24.71 -0.61
C ALA A 71 -1.15 23.97 0.61
N GLN A 72 -2.40 24.27 0.95
CA GLN A 72 -3.16 23.52 1.95
C GLN A 72 -4.24 22.70 1.23
N HIS A 73 -4.51 21.51 1.74
CA HIS A 73 -5.60 20.66 1.31
C HIS A 73 -6.30 20.07 2.53
N PRO A 74 -7.65 19.95 2.56
CA PRO A 74 -8.33 19.25 3.63
C PRO A 74 -8.00 17.75 3.61
N GLY A 75 -7.54 17.23 4.74
CA GLY A 75 -7.13 15.84 4.89
C GLY A 75 -5.71 15.57 4.39
N VAL A 76 -5.40 14.28 4.28
CA VAL A 76 -4.09 13.72 3.93
C VAL A 76 -4.15 13.12 2.52
N LEU A 77 -3.16 13.46 1.71
CA LEU A 77 -3.01 13.05 0.32
C LEU A 77 -2.06 11.87 0.16
N TYR A 78 -2.48 10.91 -0.67
CA TYR A 78 -1.62 9.80 -1.09
C TYR A 78 -1.92 9.38 -2.54
N VAL A 79 -0.93 9.48 -3.41
CA VAL A 79 -0.95 8.84 -4.74
C VAL A 79 -0.66 7.35 -4.52
N GLN A 80 -1.72 6.54 -4.52
CA GLN A 80 -1.66 5.14 -4.12
C GLN A 80 -2.45 4.17 -5.00
N LYS A 81 -2.90 4.57 -6.19
CA LYS A 81 -3.74 3.73 -7.03
C LYS A 81 -2.98 2.50 -7.54
N GLN A 82 -3.44 1.31 -7.17
CA GLN A 82 -2.75 0.04 -7.39
C GLN A 82 -3.23 -0.69 -8.66
N CYS A 83 -3.43 0.07 -9.75
CA CYS A 83 -3.94 -0.44 -11.04
C CYS A 83 -2.96 -0.14 -12.18
N SER A 84 -1.66 -0.33 -11.93
CA SER A 84 -0.60 0.04 -12.86
C SER A 84 -0.61 1.55 -13.18
N ASN A 85 -0.82 2.39 -12.16
CA ASN A 85 -0.94 3.85 -12.30
C ASN A 85 0.32 4.49 -12.89
N LEU A 86 1.51 3.90 -12.69
CA LEU A 86 2.73 4.41 -13.33
C LEU A 86 2.62 4.34 -14.85
N ALA A 87 2.16 3.20 -15.39
CA ALA A 87 2.06 3.00 -16.83
C ALA A 87 0.86 3.74 -17.43
N THR A 88 -0.24 3.85 -16.69
CA THR A 88 -1.52 4.37 -17.19
C THR A 88 -1.67 5.89 -16.99
N GLU A 89 -1.15 6.46 -15.91
CA GLU A 89 -1.29 7.89 -15.58
C GLU A 89 0.04 8.65 -15.76
N LEU A 90 1.18 8.02 -15.48
CA LEU A 90 2.50 8.68 -15.42
C LEU A 90 3.50 8.11 -16.43
N SER A 91 3.02 7.72 -17.62
CA SER A 91 3.81 7.02 -18.65
C SER A 91 5.12 7.72 -19.06
N GLN A 92 5.20 9.06 -18.92
CA GLN A 92 6.41 9.84 -19.20
C GLN A 92 7.59 9.46 -18.30
N LEU A 93 7.30 8.96 -17.09
CA LEU A 93 8.30 8.51 -16.12
C LEU A 93 8.84 7.11 -16.41
N LEU A 94 8.20 6.32 -17.29
CA LEU A 94 8.63 4.95 -17.60
C LEU A 94 10.03 4.89 -18.21
N SER A 95 10.50 5.98 -18.83
CA SER A 95 11.86 6.04 -19.38
C SER A 95 12.96 6.11 -18.31
N ASP A 96 12.60 6.37 -17.05
CA ASP A 96 13.55 6.51 -15.94
C ASP A 96 13.77 5.24 -15.13
N LEU A 97 13.09 4.14 -15.46
CA LEU A 97 13.19 2.86 -14.78
C LEU A 97 12.83 1.70 -15.70
N GLU A 98 13.06 0.47 -15.25
CA GLU A 98 12.69 -0.70 -16.05
C GLU A 98 11.20 -1.05 -15.89
N PRO A 99 10.53 -1.52 -16.96
CA PRO A 99 9.11 -1.89 -16.91
C PRO A 99 8.85 -3.17 -16.08
N HIS A 100 9.91 -3.92 -15.74
CA HIS A 100 9.88 -5.07 -14.85
C HIS A 100 11.27 -5.29 -14.26
N VAL A 101 11.40 -6.16 -13.25
CA VAL A 101 12.69 -6.55 -12.69
C VAL A 101 13.19 -7.81 -13.41
N PRO A 102 14.23 -7.76 -14.27
CA PRO A 102 14.53 -8.85 -15.21
C PRO A 102 14.80 -10.21 -14.54
N TRP A 103 15.64 -10.22 -13.50
CA TRP A 103 15.99 -11.45 -12.78
C TRP A 103 14.80 -12.05 -12.01
N ALA A 104 13.85 -11.21 -11.56
CA ALA A 104 12.66 -11.69 -10.89
C ALA A 104 11.65 -12.26 -11.89
N SER A 105 11.50 -11.60 -13.05
CA SER A 105 10.69 -12.11 -14.14
C SER A 105 11.18 -13.46 -14.67
N GLU A 106 12.50 -13.63 -14.79
CA GLU A 106 13.11 -14.92 -15.13
C GLU A 106 12.79 -15.97 -14.05
N ALA A 107 12.99 -15.63 -12.76
CA ALA A 107 12.75 -16.55 -11.66
C ALA A 107 11.28 -16.96 -11.49
N LEU A 108 10.35 -16.04 -11.70
CA LEU A 108 8.90 -16.27 -11.60
C LEU A 108 8.28 -16.78 -12.91
N GLY A 109 9.03 -16.80 -14.01
CA GLY A 109 8.56 -17.24 -15.33
C GLY A 109 7.45 -16.35 -15.92
N LYS A 110 7.30 -15.11 -15.45
CA LYS A 110 6.23 -14.18 -15.89
C LYS A 110 6.66 -12.69 -15.79
N ILE A 111 5.89 -11.82 -16.43
CA ILE A 111 6.03 -10.36 -16.37
C ILE A 111 5.08 -9.83 -15.27
N PRO A 112 5.34 -8.66 -14.65
CA PRO A 112 4.42 -8.10 -13.67
C PRO A 112 3.07 -7.75 -14.29
N ASP A 113 2.00 -8.01 -13.54
CA ASP A 113 0.62 -7.64 -13.86
C ASP A 113 0.40 -6.13 -13.70
N ALA A 114 1.11 -5.51 -12.75
CA ALA A 114 1.01 -4.08 -12.47
C ALA A 114 2.35 -3.48 -12.07
N VAL A 115 2.55 -2.21 -12.45
CA VAL A 115 3.65 -1.37 -11.99
C VAL A 115 3.06 -0.10 -11.39
N ASN A 116 3.15 0.04 -10.07
CA ASN A 116 2.50 1.15 -9.37
C ASN A 116 3.51 2.19 -8.89
N PHE A 117 3.12 3.44 -8.98
CA PHE A 117 3.80 4.62 -8.47
C PHE A 117 3.18 5.07 -7.16
N TRP A 118 4.02 5.44 -6.21
CA TRP A 118 3.63 5.86 -4.86
C TRP A 118 4.28 7.18 -4.50
N LEU A 119 3.46 8.12 -4.03
CA LEU A 119 3.90 9.42 -3.48
C LEU A 119 2.89 9.90 -2.45
N GLY A 120 3.30 10.11 -1.21
CA GLY A 120 2.36 10.50 -0.15
C GLY A 120 2.97 11.29 1.01
N GLU A 121 2.09 11.85 1.81
CA GLU A 121 2.44 12.50 3.08
C GLU A 121 2.91 11.47 4.12
N ALA A 122 3.68 11.91 5.11
CA ALA A 122 4.12 11.02 6.21
C ALA A 122 2.93 10.46 7.03
N ALA A 123 1.83 11.20 7.09
CA ALA A 123 0.61 10.79 7.78
C ALA A 123 -0.17 9.70 7.03
N ALA A 124 0.08 9.49 5.73
CA ALA A 124 -0.60 8.46 4.96
C ALA A 124 -0.06 7.07 5.34
N VAL A 125 -0.96 6.23 5.87
CA VAL A 125 -0.65 4.90 6.39
C VAL A 125 -1.52 3.87 5.69
N THR A 126 -0.91 2.78 5.24
CA THR A 126 -1.62 1.62 4.72
C THR A 126 -1.83 0.62 5.85
N SER A 127 -3.11 0.32 6.15
CA SER A 127 -3.50 -0.58 7.24
C SER A 127 -3.01 -2.02 7.03
N LEU A 128 -3.05 -2.85 8.07
CA LEU A 128 -2.59 -4.23 7.99
C LEU A 128 -3.46 -5.04 7.03
N HIS A 129 -2.88 -5.57 5.96
CA HIS A 129 -3.57 -6.38 4.94
C HIS A 129 -2.59 -7.35 4.27
N LYS A 130 -3.07 -8.18 3.34
CA LYS A 130 -2.25 -9.09 2.53
C LYS A 130 -2.67 -9.05 1.06
N ASP A 131 -1.71 -9.30 0.18
CA ASP A 131 -1.94 -9.39 -1.26
C ASP A 131 -1.74 -10.80 -1.80
N HIS A 132 -2.33 -11.09 -2.95
CA HIS A 132 -2.10 -12.32 -3.72
C HIS A 132 -1.01 -12.13 -4.79
N TYR A 133 -0.05 -11.24 -4.52
CA TYR A 133 1.02 -10.89 -5.43
C TYR A 133 2.39 -11.12 -4.79
N GLU A 134 3.35 -11.59 -5.58
CA GLU A 134 4.76 -11.45 -5.27
C GLU A 134 5.16 -9.99 -5.54
N ASN A 135 5.48 -9.25 -4.47
CA ASN A 135 5.65 -7.79 -4.54
C ASN A 135 7.13 -7.41 -4.42
N LEU A 136 7.64 -6.71 -5.44
CA LEU A 136 8.97 -6.09 -5.42
C LEU A 136 8.80 -4.59 -5.19
N TYR A 137 9.04 -4.15 -3.96
CA TYR A 137 8.82 -2.77 -3.51
C TYR A 137 10.12 -1.98 -3.53
N CYS A 138 10.25 -1.03 -4.44
CA CYS A 138 11.45 -0.24 -4.70
C CYS A 138 11.28 1.18 -4.15
N VAL A 139 12.15 1.61 -3.24
CA VAL A 139 12.14 3.00 -2.76
C VAL A 139 13.12 3.82 -3.58
N VAL A 140 12.65 4.91 -4.19
CA VAL A 140 13.45 5.80 -5.02
C VAL A 140 13.95 7.01 -4.23
N SER A 141 13.10 7.56 -3.36
CA SER A 141 13.43 8.68 -2.47
C SER A 141 12.69 8.54 -1.14
N GLY A 142 13.35 8.91 -0.04
CA GLY A 142 12.82 8.75 1.31
C GLY A 142 13.00 7.33 1.85
N GLU A 143 12.09 6.91 2.72
CA GLU A 143 12.07 5.58 3.31
C GLU A 143 10.65 5.08 3.59
N LYS A 144 10.51 3.75 3.59
CA LYS A 144 9.27 3.03 3.93
C LYS A 144 9.51 2.14 5.13
N HIS A 145 8.59 2.16 6.09
CA HIS A 145 8.65 1.32 7.28
C HIS A 145 7.56 0.26 7.20
N PHE A 146 7.98 -1.00 7.16
CA PHE A 146 7.08 -2.14 7.09
C PHE A 146 7.03 -2.87 8.43
N LEU A 147 5.80 -3.14 8.88
CA LEU A 147 5.51 -4.14 9.90
C LEU A 147 4.90 -5.34 9.18
N LEU A 148 5.50 -6.51 9.34
CA LEU A 148 5.18 -7.72 8.59
C LEU A 148 4.77 -8.86 9.53
N HIS A 149 3.75 -9.63 9.15
CA HIS A 149 3.48 -10.94 9.72
C HIS A 149 3.48 -12.02 8.63
N PRO A 150 4.06 -13.20 8.91
CA PRO A 150 3.98 -14.31 7.98
C PRO A 150 2.52 -14.80 7.82
N PRO A 151 2.16 -15.45 6.71
CA PRO A 151 0.83 -16.03 6.52
C PRO A 151 0.42 -17.02 7.62
N SER A 152 1.40 -17.64 8.28
CA SER A 152 1.21 -18.57 9.40
C SER A 152 0.70 -17.91 10.67
N ASP A 153 0.83 -16.59 10.83
CA ASP A 153 0.30 -15.86 11.98
C ASP A 153 -1.22 -15.63 11.88
N ARG A 154 -1.85 -16.06 10.78
CA ARG A 154 -3.29 -15.91 10.55
C ARG A 154 -4.18 -16.31 11.75
N PRO A 155 -3.91 -17.39 12.51
CA PRO A 155 -4.69 -17.74 13.71
C PRO A 155 -4.68 -16.71 14.82
N PHE A 156 -3.79 -15.72 14.78
CA PHE A 156 -3.67 -14.65 15.77
C PHE A 156 -4.03 -13.27 15.22
N ILE A 157 -4.35 -13.17 13.93
CA ILE A 157 -4.72 -11.92 13.25
C ILE A 157 -6.24 -11.89 13.08
N PRO A 158 -6.96 -10.96 13.75
CA PRO A 158 -8.41 -10.90 13.71
C PRO A 158 -8.93 -10.48 12.33
N TYR A 159 -10.07 -11.05 11.93
CA TYR A 159 -10.80 -10.66 10.74
C TYR A 159 -12.28 -10.54 11.08
N GLU A 160 -12.91 -9.47 10.66
CA GLU A 160 -14.34 -9.24 10.85
C GLU A 160 -14.97 -8.77 9.53
N MET A 161 -16.29 -8.94 9.40
CA MET A 161 -17.04 -8.54 8.20
C MET A 161 -17.64 -7.15 8.38
N TYR A 162 -17.22 -6.20 7.54
CA TYR A 162 -17.64 -4.81 7.62
C TYR A 162 -18.49 -4.40 6.42
N THR A 163 -19.46 -3.52 6.66
CA THR A 163 -20.15 -2.84 5.55
C THR A 163 -19.15 -1.86 4.91
N PRO A 164 -18.92 -1.95 3.58
CA PRO A 164 -18.05 -1.02 2.89
C PRO A 164 -18.68 0.38 2.84
N ALA A 165 -17.84 1.38 2.98
CA ALA A 165 -18.18 2.79 2.86
C ALA A 165 -17.01 3.53 2.21
N SER A 166 -17.27 4.73 1.71
CA SER A 166 -16.25 5.62 1.17
C SER A 166 -16.27 6.96 1.87
N TYR A 167 -15.11 7.60 1.96
CA TYR A 167 -15.05 9.01 2.33
C TYR A 167 -15.56 9.88 1.17
N GLN A 168 -16.38 10.87 1.50
CA GLN A 168 -16.75 11.96 0.62
C GLN A 168 -16.27 13.28 1.20
N LEU A 169 -15.40 13.97 0.45
CA LEU A 169 -14.98 15.33 0.76
C LEU A 169 -16.00 16.34 0.22
N THR A 170 -16.62 17.10 1.11
CA THR A 170 -17.60 18.14 0.78
C THR A 170 -16.93 19.43 0.29
N GLU A 171 -17.70 20.33 -0.34
CA GLU A 171 -17.22 21.66 -0.75
C GLU A 171 -16.77 22.53 0.43
N GLU A 172 -17.26 22.23 1.64
CA GLU A 172 -16.91 22.90 2.90
C GLU A 172 -15.57 22.40 3.49
N GLY A 173 -14.91 21.43 2.83
CA GLY A 173 -13.66 20.84 3.30
C GLY A 173 -13.83 19.82 4.43
N THR A 174 -15.03 19.28 4.61
CA THR A 174 -15.33 18.25 5.64
C THR A 174 -15.48 16.86 5.03
N PHE A 175 -15.18 15.82 5.81
CA PHE A 175 -15.31 14.43 5.38
C PHE A 175 -16.59 13.80 5.95
N LYS A 176 -17.31 13.07 5.09
CA LYS A 176 -18.45 12.23 5.46
C LYS A 176 -18.15 10.79 5.07
N VAL A 177 -18.61 9.84 5.88
CA VAL A 177 -18.60 8.41 5.54
C VAL A 177 -19.93 8.09 4.89
N VAL A 178 -19.91 7.49 3.70
CA VAL A 178 -21.11 7.11 2.95
C VAL A 178 -21.05 5.63 2.64
N ASP A 179 -22.07 4.89 3.06
CA ASP A 179 -22.16 3.44 2.84
C ASP A 179 -22.28 3.12 1.35
N GLU A 180 -21.55 2.10 0.90
CA GLU A 180 -21.65 1.57 -0.47
C GLU A 180 -22.72 0.47 -0.50
N GLU A 181 -23.99 0.87 -0.50
CA GLU A 181 -25.15 -0.04 -0.30
C GLU A 181 -25.23 -1.20 -1.31
N ALA A 182 -24.63 -1.05 -2.49
CA ALA A 182 -24.61 -2.06 -3.54
C ALA A 182 -23.50 -3.11 -3.37
N MET A 183 -22.58 -2.92 -2.42
CA MET A 183 -21.45 -3.81 -2.20
C MET A 183 -21.70 -4.80 -1.05
N GLU A 184 -21.20 -6.02 -1.21
CA GLU A 184 -21.21 -7.00 -0.14
C GLU A 184 -20.27 -6.58 1.01
N LYS A 185 -20.49 -7.15 2.20
CA LYS A 185 -19.57 -6.94 3.31
C LYS A 185 -18.18 -7.43 2.97
N VAL A 186 -17.17 -6.67 3.40
CA VAL A 186 -15.76 -6.95 3.14
C VAL A 186 -15.11 -7.51 4.42
N PRO A 187 -14.38 -8.64 4.36
CA PRO A 187 -13.55 -9.08 5.47
C PRO A 187 -12.32 -8.18 5.59
N TRP A 188 -12.11 -7.55 6.75
CA TRP A 188 -10.91 -6.74 7.01
C TRP A 188 -10.34 -6.97 8.41
N ILE A 189 -9.08 -6.57 8.59
CA ILE A 189 -8.38 -6.64 9.88
C ILE A 189 -8.69 -5.35 10.66
N PRO A 190 -9.36 -5.44 11.82
CA PRO A 190 -9.70 -4.26 12.62
C PRO A 190 -8.59 -3.74 13.53
N LEU A 191 -7.51 -4.51 13.66
CA LEU A 191 -6.45 -4.25 14.60
C LEU A 191 -5.40 -3.31 13.99
N ASP A 192 -5.06 -2.25 14.73
CA ASP A 192 -3.85 -1.46 14.49
C ASP A 192 -2.63 -2.19 15.07
N PRO A 193 -1.67 -2.66 14.26
CA PRO A 193 -0.52 -3.41 14.75
C PRO A 193 0.50 -2.54 15.51
N LEU A 194 0.41 -1.22 15.42
CA LEU A 194 1.26 -0.29 16.17
C LEU A 194 0.73 -0.04 17.59
N ALA A 195 -0.58 -0.12 17.78
CA ALA A 195 -1.26 0.06 19.05
C ALA A 195 -2.41 -0.97 19.21
N PRO A 196 -2.09 -2.27 19.33
CA PRO A 196 -3.11 -3.32 19.33
C PRO A 196 -4.00 -3.25 20.57
N ASP A 197 -5.32 -3.27 20.35
CA ASP A 197 -6.31 -3.46 21.42
C ASP A 197 -6.30 -4.94 21.87
N LEU A 198 -5.37 -5.26 22.78
CA LEU A 198 -5.24 -6.59 23.35
C LEU A 198 -6.36 -6.95 24.33
N ALA A 199 -7.21 -5.99 24.74
CA ALA A 199 -8.40 -6.32 25.50
C ALA A 199 -9.46 -6.95 24.59
N ARG A 200 -9.61 -6.45 23.36
CA ARG A 200 -10.50 -7.01 22.35
C ARG A 200 -9.89 -8.20 21.60
N TYR A 201 -8.59 -8.15 21.30
CA TYR A 201 -7.88 -9.16 20.50
C TYR A 201 -6.65 -9.72 21.24
N PRO A 202 -6.81 -10.39 22.40
CA PRO A 202 -5.69 -10.83 23.24
C PRO A 202 -4.75 -11.81 22.52
N SER A 203 -5.29 -12.64 21.62
CA SER A 203 -4.53 -13.64 20.85
C SER A 203 -3.47 -13.02 19.94
N TYR A 204 -3.62 -11.75 19.53
CA TYR A 204 -2.63 -11.06 18.69
C TYR A 204 -1.26 -10.95 19.37
N SER A 205 -1.21 -10.97 20.70
CA SER A 205 0.06 -11.01 21.46
C SER A 205 0.91 -12.26 21.20
N GLN A 206 0.34 -13.31 20.61
CA GLN A 206 1.05 -14.53 20.20
C GLN A 206 1.64 -14.43 18.78
N ALA A 207 1.17 -13.46 17.97
CA ALA A 207 1.76 -13.17 16.67
C ALA A 207 3.11 -12.47 16.85
N GLN A 208 4.05 -12.69 15.93
CA GLN A 208 5.38 -12.08 16.01
C GLN A 208 5.62 -11.19 14.79
N ALA A 209 5.51 -9.87 15.01
CA ALA A 209 5.78 -8.89 13.98
C ALA A 209 7.27 -8.84 13.63
N LEU A 210 7.59 -8.91 12.34
CA LEU A 210 8.88 -8.53 11.79
C LEU A 210 8.82 -7.06 11.38
N ARG A 211 9.89 -6.30 11.61
CA ARG A 211 9.97 -4.89 11.23
C ARG A 211 11.18 -4.66 10.35
N CYS A 212 11.00 -3.93 9.26
CA CYS A 212 12.11 -3.48 8.42
C CYS A 212 11.86 -2.07 7.90
N THR A 213 12.94 -1.38 7.54
CA THR A 213 12.90 -0.10 6.84
C THR A 213 13.59 -0.28 5.51
N VAL A 214 12.96 0.18 4.44
CA VAL A 214 13.47 0.14 3.06
C VAL A 214 13.86 1.57 2.70
N GLN A 215 15.15 1.79 2.45
CA GLN A 215 15.70 3.11 2.15
C GLN A 215 15.79 3.34 0.65
N ALA A 216 15.99 4.60 0.24
CA ALA A 216 16.24 4.96 -1.15
C ALA A 216 17.34 4.09 -1.79
N GLY A 217 17.02 3.48 -2.93
CA GLY A 217 17.87 2.55 -3.68
C GLY A 217 17.81 1.09 -3.22
N GLU A 218 17.05 0.78 -2.18
CA GLU A 218 16.77 -0.60 -1.75
C GLU A 218 15.46 -1.12 -2.36
N LEU A 219 15.43 -2.43 -2.59
CA LEU A 219 14.25 -3.19 -3.02
C LEU A 219 13.86 -4.17 -1.91
N LEU A 220 12.62 -4.16 -1.47
CA LEU A 220 12.04 -5.19 -0.61
C LEU A 220 11.30 -6.21 -1.47
N TYR A 221 11.70 -7.48 -1.39
CA TYR A 221 10.82 -8.57 -1.78
C TYR A 221 9.84 -8.84 -0.62
N LEU A 222 8.58 -8.51 -0.84
CA LEU A 222 7.45 -8.79 0.03
C LEU A 222 6.67 -9.99 -0.56
N PRO A 223 6.78 -11.18 0.03
CA PRO A 223 6.21 -12.38 -0.57
C PRO A 223 4.69 -12.39 -0.53
N ALA A 224 4.08 -13.13 -1.46
CA ALA A 224 2.63 -13.30 -1.50
C ALA A 224 2.07 -13.77 -0.14
N LEU A 225 0.86 -13.28 0.17
CA LEU A 225 0.08 -13.55 1.38
C LEU A 225 0.68 -13.00 2.69
N TRP A 226 1.86 -12.36 2.68
CA TRP A 226 2.39 -11.74 3.89
C TRP A 226 1.53 -10.56 4.31
N PHE A 227 1.15 -10.56 5.58
CA PHE A 227 0.44 -9.42 6.14
C PHE A 227 1.44 -8.28 6.32
N HIS A 228 1.07 -7.08 5.91
CA HIS A 228 1.94 -5.94 5.97
C HIS A 228 1.17 -4.65 6.27
N HIS A 229 1.78 -3.81 7.10
CA HIS A 229 1.35 -2.46 7.44
C HIS A 229 2.49 -1.51 7.09
N VAL A 230 2.17 -0.38 6.45
CA VAL A 230 3.18 0.48 5.82
C VAL A 230 3.06 1.93 6.29
N GLN A 231 4.16 2.47 6.81
CA GLN A 231 4.37 3.90 7.01
C GLN A 231 5.46 4.41 6.07
N GLN A 232 5.57 5.72 5.93
CA GLN A 232 6.52 6.35 5.01
C GLN A 232 7.06 7.66 5.56
N SER A 233 8.27 8.03 5.14
CA SER A 233 8.76 9.40 5.30
C SER A 233 7.92 10.37 4.48
N HIS A 234 7.87 11.64 4.88
CA HIS A 234 7.14 12.66 4.14
C HIS A 234 7.65 12.80 2.71
N GLY A 235 6.76 12.74 1.72
CA GLY A 235 7.15 12.87 0.32
C GLY A 235 7.92 11.68 -0.23
N CYS A 236 7.84 10.51 0.41
CA CYS A 236 8.48 9.29 -0.07
C CYS A 236 8.03 8.97 -1.50
N ILE A 237 8.98 8.66 -2.39
CA ILE A 237 8.72 8.22 -3.76
C ILE A 237 9.10 6.75 -3.87
N ALA A 238 8.15 5.90 -4.24
CA ALA A 238 8.39 4.48 -4.44
C ALA A 238 7.69 3.95 -5.70
N VAL A 239 8.20 2.85 -6.20
CA VAL A 239 7.62 2.08 -7.30
C VAL A 239 7.54 0.64 -6.86
N ASN A 240 6.46 -0.07 -7.19
CA ASN A 240 6.41 -1.50 -6.93
C ASN A 240 5.95 -2.28 -8.16
N PHE A 241 6.42 -3.52 -8.25
CA PHE A 241 6.02 -4.48 -9.29
C PHE A 241 5.24 -5.61 -8.64
N TRP A 242 4.07 -5.89 -9.19
CA TRP A 242 3.22 -6.99 -8.76
C TRP A 242 3.23 -8.10 -9.78
N TYR A 243 3.62 -9.29 -9.34
CA TYR A 243 3.57 -10.52 -10.12
C TYR A 243 2.52 -11.43 -9.49
N ASP A 244 1.52 -11.87 -10.23
CA ASP A 244 0.49 -12.77 -9.67
C ASP A 244 1.13 -14.01 -9.06
N MET A 245 0.70 -14.35 -7.85
CA MET A 245 1.29 -15.48 -7.14
C MET A 245 0.99 -16.80 -7.84
N GLU A 246 1.82 -17.81 -7.62
CA GLU A 246 1.46 -19.17 -8.00
C GLU A 246 0.44 -19.73 -7.00
N TYR A 247 -0.73 -20.15 -7.51
CA TYR A 247 -1.79 -20.78 -6.72
C TYR A 247 -1.49 -22.26 -6.48
N ASP A 248 -0.40 -22.51 -5.76
CA ASP A 248 0.13 -23.83 -5.47
C ASP A 248 -0.37 -24.41 -4.13
N LEU A 249 0.34 -25.43 -3.64
CA LEU A 249 0.03 -26.09 -2.37
C LEU A 249 0.06 -25.12 -1.17
N LYS A 250 0.92 -24.09 -1.17
CA LYS A 250 0.98 -23.10 -0.08
C LYS A 250 -0.32 -22.31 -0.02
N TYR A 251 -0.89 -21.93 -1.17
CA TYR A 251 -2.16 -21.24 -1.22
C TYR A 251 -3.29 -22.12 -0.66
N SER A 252 -3.34 -23.39 -1.06
CA SER A 252 -4.32 -24.34 -0.53
C SER A 252 -4.19 -24.54 0.99
N TYR A 253 -2.97 -24.64 1.52
CA TYR A 253 -2.73 -24.71 2.96
C TYR A 253 -3.15 -23.43 3.68
N PHE A 254 -2.90 -22.26 3.09
CA PHE A 254 -3.35 -21.00 3.66
C PHE A 254 -4.88 -20.92 3.73
N GLN A 255 -5.58 -21.32 2.66
CA GLN A 255 -7.05 -21.36 2.64
C GLN A 255 -7.62 -22.33 3.69
N LEU A 256 -6.99 -23.49 3.86
CA LEU A 256 -7.34 -24.43 4.93
C LEU A 256 -7.12 -23.79 6.32
N LEU A 257 -5.96 -23.16 6.54
CA LEU A 257 -5.63 -22.49 7.81
C LEU A 257 -6.62 -21.37 8.14
N ASP A 258 -6.95 -20.52 7.17
CA ASP A 258 -7.93 -19.44 7.32
C ASP A 258 -9.33 -20.00 7.65
N SER A 259 -9.76 -21.03 6.93
CA SER A 259 -11.06 -21.68 7.14
C SER A 259 -11.16 -22.33 8.53
N LEU A 260 -10.11 -23.05 8.95
CA LEU A 260 -10.04 -23.69 10.27
C LEU A 260 -10.00 -22.65 11.40
N THR A 261 -9.30 -21.54 11.19
CA THR A 261 -9.26 -20.43 12.17
C THR A 261 -10.65 -19.90 12.46
N LYS A 262 -11.44 -19.66 11.39
CA LYS A 262 -12.83 -19.21 11.48
C LYS A 262 -13.73 -20.27 12.12
N ALA A 263 -13.62 -21.52 11.68
CA ALA A 263 -14.44 -22.63 12.18
C ALA A 263 -14.18 -22.96 13.66
N ALA A 264 -12.96 -22.75 14.14
CA ALA A 264 -12.57 -22.93 15.54
C ALA A 264 -12.95 -21.74 16.45
N GLY A 265 -13.48 -20.64 15.90
CA GLY A 265 -13.82 -19.44 16.65
C GLY A 265 -12.60 -18.69 17.22
N LEU A 266 -11.43 -18.81 16.56
CA LEU A 266 -10.20 -18.17 17.01
C LEU A 266 -10.08 -16.72 16.52
N ASN A 267 -10.72 -16.39 15.40
CA ASN A 267 -10.87 -15.04 14.84
C ASN A 267 -12.12 -14.95 13.98
#